data_AF-A0A8J6STN9-F1
#
_entry.id   AF-A0A8J6STN9-F1
#
_cell.length_a   1.000
_cell.length_b   1.000
_cell.length_c   1.000
_cell.angle_alpha   90.00
_cell.angle_beta   90.00
_cell.angle_gamma   90.00
#
_symmetry.space_group_name_H-M   'P 1'
#
loop_
_entity.id
_entity.type
_entity.pdbx_description
1 polymer ?
#
loop_
_entity_poly.entity_id
_entity_poly.type
_entity_poly.pdbx_seq_one_letter_code
_entity_poly.pdbx_strand_id
1 'polypeptide(L)'
;MYPLAQGKITWTHIGSILKSAGMGYENIVSLRTYLPSPEYDEPNVQWRMKYLGNNEPASTVICCQLLESKWKLAIEAVAQHNKSLNARNSLENLYVLFQIVGRSDRLWLNSRFLAKPYEFVANEPPAEMVFSH
;
A
#
# COMPACT_ATOMS: atom_id res chain seq x y z
N MET A 1 6.49 17.60 -19.12
CA MET A 1 6.31 16.41 -19.98
C MET A 1 7.31 15.35 -19.49
N TYR A 2 7.04 14.25 -18.77
CA TYR A 2 5.85 13.57 -18.24
C TYR A 2 6.25 12.80 -16.95
N PRO A 3 5.77 13.15 -15.74
CA PRO A 3 5.81 12.22 -14.60
C PRO A 3 4.80 11.05 -14.74
N LEU A 4 3.97 11.05 -15.80
CA LEU A 4 2.88 10.09 -16.01
C LEU A 4 3.33 8.64 -16.28
N ALA A 5 4.51 8.41 -16.87
CA ALA A 5 4.93 7.06 -17.22
C ALA A 5 5.19 6.20 -15.97
N GLN A 6 5.93 6.72 -14.99
CA GLN A 6 6.28 5.97 -13.78
C GLN A 6 5.06 5.66 -12.91
N GLY A 7 4.13 6.62 -12.75
CA GLY A 7 2.88 6.41 -12.02
C GLY A 7 2.05 5.28 -12.61
N LYS A 8 1.83 5.29 -13.93
CA LYS A 8 1.10 4.22 -14.64
C LYS A 8 1.72 2.85 -14.41
N ILE A 9 3.04 2.73 -14.61
CA ILE A 9 3.73 1.43 -14.49
C ILE A 9 3.68 0.95 -13.03
N THR A 10 3.91 1.85 -12.06
CA THR A 10 3.84 1.54 -10.63
C THR A 10 2.48 0.94 -10.29
N TRP A 11 1.39 1.66 -10.57
CA TRP A 11 0.03 1.19 -10.28
C TRP A 11 -0.35 -0.07 -11.04
N THR A 12 0.10 -0.25 -12.29
CA THR A 12 -0.13 -1.49 -13.04
C THR A 12 0.53 -2.70 -12.35
N HIS A 13 1.72 -2.53 -11.77
CA HIS A 13 2.36 -3.58 -10.97
C HIS A 13 1.67 -3.81 -9.63
N ILE A 14 1.22 -2.76 -8.94
CA ILE A 14 0.36 -2.88 -7.74
C ILE A 14 -0.81 -3.83 -8.04
N GLY A 15 -1.57 -3.59 -9.11
CA GLY A 15 -2.68 -4.46 -9.50
C GLY A 15 -2.25 -5.88 -9.87
N SER A 16 -1.08 -6.05 -10.50
CA SER A 16 -0.55 -7.38 -10.83
C SER A 16 -0.21 -8.19 -9.58
N ILE A 17 0.40 -7.56 -8.57
CA ILE A 17 0.69 -8.18 -7.27
C ILE A 17 -0.61 -8.56 -6.57
N LEU A 18 -1.56 -7.63 -6.47
CA LEU A 18 -2.86 -7.88 -5.84
C LEU A 18 -3.58 -9.05 -6.53
N LYS A 19 -3.60 -9.06 -7.86
CA LYS A 19 -4.20 -10.14 -8.65
C LYS A 19 -3.52 -11.49 -8.40
N SER A 20 -2.19 -11.52 -8.25
CA SER A 20 -1.46 -12.76 -7.91
C SER A 20 -1.83 -13.31 -6.54
N ALA A 21 -2.36 -12.46 -5.65
CA ALA A 21 -2.86 -12.80 -4.32
C ALA A 21 -4.39 -12.96 -4.25
N GLY A 22 -5.10 -12.99 -5.39
CA GLY A 22 -6.56 -13.08 -5.43
C GLY A 22 -7.30 -11.82 -4.98
N MET A 23 -6.65 -10.65 -5.00
CA MET A 23 -7.18 -9.36 -4.57
C MET A 23 -7.27 -8.35 -5.74
N GLY A 24 -8.08 -7.31 -5.55
CA GLY A 24 -8.15 -6.11 -6.39
C GLY A 24 -7.75 -4.83 -5.64
N TYR A 25 -7.83 -3.67 -6.29
CA TYR A 25 -7.47 -2.38 -5.69
C TYR A 25 -8.39 -1.99 -4.53
N GLU A 26 -9.63 -2.48 -4.53
CA GLU A 26 -10.61 -2.36 -3.46
C GLU A 26 -10.17 -3.04 -2.15
N ASN A 27 -9.17 -3.93 -2.20
CA ASN A 27 -8.60 -4.57 -1.02
C ASN A 27 -7.47 -3.75 -0.38
N ILE A 28 -7.02 -2.66 -0.99
CA ILE A 28 -6.03 -1.76 -0.40
C ILE A 28 -6.67 -1.04 0.78
N VAL A 29 -6.04 -1.12 1.94
CA VAL A 29 -6.51 -0.50 3.20
C VAL A 29 -5.58 0.62 3.67
N SER A 30 -4.33 0.65 3.23
CA SER A 30 -3.39 1.74 3.52
C SER A 30 -2.42 1.99 2.37
N LEU A 31 -2.10 3.27 2.15
CA LEU A 31 -1.13 3.75 1.18
C LEU A 31 -0.17 4.77 1.80
N ARG A 32 1.11 4.64 1.44
CA ARG A 32 2.13 5.66 1.67
C ARG A 32 2.81 5.99 0.35
N THR A 33 2.73 7.25 -0.04
CA THR A 33 3.37 7.78 -1.23
C THR A 33 4.55 8.64 -0.83
N TYR A 34 5.71 8.41 -1.46
CA TYR A 34 6.90 9.24 -1.30
C TYR A 34 7.24 9.93 -2.63
N LEU A 35 7.40 11.25 -2.57
CA LEU A 35 7.68 12.11 -3.71
C LEU A 35 8.99 12.89 -3.47
N PRO A 36 9.89 13.01 -4.46
CA PRO A 36 11.11 13.79 -4.32
C PRO A 36 10.91 15.31 -4.45
N SER A 37 9.75 15.75 -4.93
CA SER A 37 9.37 17.17 -5.06
C SER A 37 7.84 17.30 -4.99
N PRO A 38 7.30 18.38 -4.39
CA PRO A 38 5.85 18.63 -4.34
C PRO A 38 5.19 18.74 -5.72
N GLU A 39 5.96 19.11 -6.76
CA GLU A 39 5.46 19.22 -8.15
C GLU A 39 4.91 17.89 -8.71
N TYR A 40 5.26 16.77 -8.10
CA TYR A 40 4.79 15.44 -8.50
C TYR A 40 3.46 15.03 -7.85
N ASP A 41 2.90 15.83 -6.94
CA ASP A 41 1.71 15.44 -6.19
C ASP A 41 0.44 15.44 -7.04
N GLU A 42 0.21 16.46 -7.86
CA GLU A 42 -0.96 16.49 -8.75
C GLU A 42 -1.00 15.26 -9.68
N PRO A 43 0.08 14.90 -10.41
CA PRO A 43 0.14 13.64 -11.15
C PRO A 43 -0.11 12.39 -10.29
N ASN A 44 0.40 12.36 -9.06
CA ASN A 44 0.18 11.26 -8.12
C ASN A 44 -1.32 11.11 -7.76
N VAL A 45 -1.99 12.22 -7.44
CA VAL A 45 -3.43 12.24 -7.14
C VAL A 45 -4.25 11.71 -8.33
N GLN A 46 -3.93 12.14 -9.55
CA GLN A 46 -4.62 11.66 -10.76
C GLN A 46 -4.52 10.14 -10.91
N TRP A 47 -3.34 9.55 -10.65
CA TRP A 47 -3.18 8.10 -10.68
C TRP A 47 -3.91 7.40 -9.55
N ARG A 48 -3.82 7.92 -8.33
CA ARG A 48 -4.52 7.37 -7.17
C ARG A 48 -6.03 7.28 -7.41
N MET A 49 -6.65 8.37 -7.89
CA MET A 49 -8.08 8.41 -8.19
C MET A 49 -8.46 7.43 -9.32
N LYS A 50 -7.63 7.36 -10.37
CA LYS A 50 -7.87 6.45 -11.50
C LYS A 50 -7.88 4.97 -11.09
N TYR A 51 -6.99 4.54 -10.20
CA TYR A 51 -6.83 3.12 -9.86
C TYR A 51 -7.65 2.69 -8.63
N LEU A 52 -7.83 3.57 -7.63
CA LEU A 52 -8.65 3.26 -6.46
C LEU A 52 -10.15 3.39 -6.73
N GLY A 53 -10.56 4.22 -7.69
CA GLY A 53 -11.97 4.51 -7.92
C GLY A 53 -12.62 5.06 -6.65
N ASN A 54 -13.60 4.33 -6.12
CA ASN A 54 -14.33 4.69 -4.90
C ASN A 54 -13.68 4.16 -3.61
N ASN A 55 -12.56 3.43 -3.69
CA ASN A 55 -11.87 2.94 -2.50
C ASN A 55 -11.10 4.09 -1.80
N GLU A 56 -11.35 4.28 -0.50
CA GLU A 56 -10.79 5.37 0.31
C GLU A 56 -9.90 4.82 1.45
N PRO A 57 -8.74 4.22 1.15
CA PRO A 57 -7.82 3.73 2.17
C PRO A 57 -7.19 4.88 2.96
N ALA A 58 -6.67 4.56 4.15
CA ALA A 58 -5.80 5.49 4.88
C ALA A 58 -4.59 5.85 4.01
N SER A 59 -4.41 7.14 3.70
CA SER A 59 -3.42 7.59 2.72
C SER A 59 -2.53 8.69 3.29
N THR A 60 -1.22 8.56 3.11
CA THR A 60 -0.23 9.59 3.49
C THR A 60 0.69 9.88 2.31
N VAL A 61 0.95 11.16 2.06
CA VAL A 61 1.95 11.62 1.07
C VAL A 61 3.08 12.30 1.81
N ILE A 62 4.32 11.91 1.51
CA ILE A 62 5.54 12.44 2.13
C ILE A 62 6.43 12.98 1.02
N CYS A 63 6.85 14.24 1.14
CA CYS A 63 7.87 14.80 0.27
C CYS A 63 9.26 14.58 0.90
N CYS A 64 10.11 13.77 0.28
CA CYS A 64 11.43 13.42 0.80
C CYS A 64 12.41 13.02 -0.29
N GLN A 65 13.71 13.05 0.00
CA GLN A 65 14.70 12.50 -0.91
C GLN A 65 14.52 10.97 -1.08
N LEU A 66 14.50 10.50 -2.32
CA LEU A 66 14.50 9.07 -2.64
C LEU A 66 15.94 8.55 -2.80
N LEU A 67 16.14 7.25 -2.59
CA LEU A 67 17.45 6.59 -2.65
C LEU A 67 18.20 6.85 -3.98
N GLU A 68 17.45 6.89 -5.08
CA GLU A 68 17.98 7.14 -6.41
C GLU A 68 17.33 8.39 -7.01
N SER A 69 18.13 9.36 -7.43
CA SER A 69 17.71 10.71 -7.79
C SER A 69 16.79 10.78 -9.01
N LYS A 70 16.84 9.79 -9.91
CA LYS A 70 15.90 9.74 -11.05
C LYS A 70 14.56 9.08 -10.71
N TRP A 71 14.37 8.52 -9.51
CA TRP A 71 13.07 8.02 -9.07
C TRP A 71 12.14 9.20 -8.84
N LYS A 72 10.91 9.14 -9.36
CA LYS A 72 9.92 10.21 -9.22
C LYS A 72 8.79 9.88 -8.26
N LEU A 73 8.69 8.61 -7.86
CA LEU A 73 7.60 8.10 -7.05
C LEU A 73 8.02 6.79 -6.37
N ALA A 74 7.69 6.65 -5.09
CA ALA A 74 7.63 5.38 -4.39
C ALA A 74 6.24 5.20 -3.78
N ILE A 75 5.68 3.99 -3.86
CA ILE A 75 4.41 3.66 -3.19
C ILE A 75 4.61 2.41 -2.33
N GLU A 76 4.21 2.52 -1.08
CA GLU A 76 3.94 1.40 -0.18
C GLU A 76 2.43 1.20 -0.10
N ALA A 77 1.97 -0.04 -0.28
CA ALA A 77 0.57 -0.39 -0.12
C ALA A 77 0.41 -1.60 0.80
N VAL A 78 -0.65 -1.53 1.60
CA VAL A 78 -1.13 -2.64 2.42
C VAL A 78 -2.51 -3.03 1.89
N ALA A 79 -2.67 -4.30 1.57
CA ALA A 79 -3.97 -4.87 1.19
C ALA A 79 -4.35 -6.04 2.09
N GLN A 80 -5.66 -6.24 2.26
CA GLN A 80 -6.23 -7.29 3.08
C GLN A 80 -7.26 -8.08 2.26
N HIS A 81 -7.10 -9.41 2.25
CA HIS A 81 -8.06 -10.31 1.62
C HIS A 81 -9.32 -10.43 2.50
N ASN A 82 -10.43 -9.86 2.07
CA ASN A 82 -11.66 -9.83 2.87
C ASN A 82 -12.53 -11.06 2.56
N LYS A 83 -12.32 -12.19 3.24
CA LYS A 83 -13.34 -13.26 3.27
C LYS A 83 -14.37 -12.88 4.34
N SER A 84 -15.56 -12.47 3.85
CA SER A 84 -16.85 -12.30 4.54
C SER A 84 -16.89 -12.55 6.06
N LEU A 85 -17.36 -11.54 6.79
CA LEU A 85 -17.70 -11.57 8.24
C LEU A 85 -18.80 -12.58 8.64
N ASN A 86 -19.26 -13.44 7.73
CA ASN A 86 -20.24 -14.49 8.01
C ASN A 86 -19.58 -15.88 8.17
N ALA A 87 -18.71 -16.03 9.16
CA ALA A 87 -18.41 -17.33 9.74
C ALA A 87 -17.88 -17.13 11.16
N ARG A 88 -18.50 -17.77 12.14
CA ARG A 88 -18.10 -17.82 13.55
C ARG A 88 -16.71 -18.46 13.80
N ASN A 89 -15.87 -18.61 12.78
CA ASN A 89 -14.49 -19.09 12.85
C ASN A 89 -13.63 -18.21 11.93
N SER A 90 -13.02 -17.22 12.55
CA SER A 90 -12.18 -16.19 11.97
C SER A 90 -10.77 -16.72 11.59
N LEU A 91 -10.02 -15.89 10.82
CA LEU A 91 -8.55 -15.71 10.89
C LEU A 91 -7.65 -16.31 9.80
N GLU A 92 -7.99 -16.16 8.52
CA GLU A 92 -6.97 -16.11 7.46
C GLU A 92 -7.01 -14.74 6.75
N ASN A 93 -6.68 -13.68 7.50
CA ASN A 93 -6.41 -12.39 6.86
C ASN A 93 -5.01 -12.46 6.24
N LEU A 94 -4.95 -12.76 4.94
CA LEU A 94 -3.71 -12.58 4.18
C LEU A 94 -3.47 -11.09 4.01
N TYR A 95 -2.38 -10.60 4.61
CA TYR A 95 -1.89 -9.24 4.39
C TYR A 95 -0.76 -9.29 3.37
N VAL A 96 -0.88 -8.45 2.35
CA VAL A 96 0.22 -8.22 1.41
C VAL A 96 0.72 -6.81 1.64
N LEU A 97 1.97 -6.71 2.10
CA LEU A 97 2.73 -5.48 2.11
C LEU A 97 3.65 -5.50 0.90
N PHE A 98 3.58 -4.47 0.08
CA PHE A 98 4.57 -4.27 -0.97
C PHE A 98 4.97 -2.81 -1.08
N GLN A 99 6.26 -2.63 -1.37
CA GLN A 99 6.85 -1.36 -1.74
C GLN A 99 7.31 -1.48 -3.19
N ILE A 100 6.88 -0.54 -4.02
CA ILE A 100 7.33 -0.42 -5.40
C ILE A 100 8.01 0.92 -5.55
N VAL A 101 9.24 0.89 -6.07
CA VAL A 101 10.03 2.09 -6.37
C VAL A 101 10.72 1.91 -7.70
N GLY A 102 11.00 2.97 -8.46
CA GLY A 102 11.91 2.83 -9.61
C GLY A 102 11.95 4.00 -10.57
N ARG A 103 12.30 3.72 -11.83
CA ARG A 103 12.37 4.65 -12.96
C ARG A 103 11.39 4.21 -14.04
N SER A 104 11.21 5.03 -15.08
CA SER A 104 10.37 4.71 -16.24
C SER A 104 10.76 3.41 -16.96
N ASP A 105 11.99 2.94 -16.81
CA ASP A 105 12.57 1.77 -17.49
C ASP A 105 12.89 0.58 -16.55
N ARG A 106 12.94 0.78 -15.22
CA ARG A 106 13.21 -0.28 -14.24
C ARG A 106 12.48 -0.03 -12.93
N LEU A 107 11.76 -1.03 -12.44
CA LEU A 107 11.11 -1.01 -11.13
C LEU A 107 11.75 -2.03 -10.18
N TRP A 108 11.93 -1.60 -8.95
CA TRP A 108 12.33 -2.38 -7.78
C TRP A 108 11.07 -2.68 -6.98
N LEU A 109 10.86 -3.96 -6.72
CA LEU A 109 9.68 -4.47 -6.04
C LEU A 109 10.16 -5.25 -4.83
N ASN A 110 9.72 -4.81 -3.65
CA ASN A 110 9.87 -5.58 -2.43
C ASN A 110 8.47 -5.96 -1.96
N SER A 111 8.15 -7.24 -2.00
CA SER A 111 6.87 -7.76 -1.54
C SER A 111 7.10 -8.76 -0.41
N ARG A 112 6.37 -8.58 0.70
CA ARG A 112 6.33 -9.53 1.81
C ARG A 112 4.89 -9.97 2.01
N PHE A 113 4.65 -11.27 1.81
CA PHE A 113 3.40 -11.90 2.19
C PHE A 113 3.44 -12.14 3.70
N LEU A 114 2.51 -11.56 4.44
CA LEU A 114 2.33 -11.78 5.87
C LEU A 114 1.04 -12.55 6.07
N ALA A 115 1.15 -13.87 6.14
CA ALA A 115 0.14 -14.72 6.76
C ALA A 115 0.48 -14.79 8.25
N LYS A 116 -0.24 -14.06 9.10
CA LYS A 116 -0.22 -14.30 10.55
C LYS A 116 -1.61 -14.74 10.98
N PRO A 117 -1.76 -15.89 11.67
CA PRO A 117 -2.93 -16.10 12.48
C PRO A 117 -2.88 -15.06 13.61
N TYR A 118 -3.92 -14.23 13.71
CA TYR A 118 -4.10 -13.37 14.87
C TYR A 118 -4.89 -14.16 15.91
N GLU A 119 -4.23 -14.73 16.91
CA GLU A 119 -4.95 -15.31 18.05
C GLU A 119 -5.50 -14.17 18.91
N PHE A 120 -6.79 -13.88 18.78
CA PHE A 120 -7.49 -13.01 19.71
C PHE A 120 -7.72 -13.78 21.01
N VAL A 121 -6.85 -13.60 22.01
CA VAL A 121 -7.09 -14.09 23.37
C VAL A 121 -8.04 -13.10 24.05
N ALA A 122 -9.33 -13.44 24.10
CA ALA A 122 -10.42 -12.54 24.49
C ALA A 122 -10.42 -12.04 25.95
N ASN A 123 -9.36 -12.27 26.74
CA ASN A 123 -9.37 -12.08 28.18
C ASN A 123 -8.19 -11.29 28.78
N GLU A 124 -7.32 -10.67 27.97
CA GLU A 124 -6.36 -9.72 28.55
C GLU A 124 -6.97 -8.33 28.65
N PRO A 125 -6.95 -7.68 29.82
CA PRO A 125 -7.41 -6.31 29.95
C PRO A 125 -6.57 -5.38 29.05
N PRO A 126 -7.15 -4.27 28.55
CA PRO A 126 -6.42 -3.36 27.67
C PRO A 126 -5.16 -2.89 28.37
N ALA A 127 -4.00 -3.17 27.76
CA ALA A 127 -2.71 -2.74 28.29
C ALA A 127 -2.72 -1.21 28.43
N GLU A 128 -2.61 -0.72 29.67
CA GLU A 128 -2.39 0.69 29.93
C GLU A 128 -1.07 1.11 29.28
N MET A 129 -1.13 2.15 28.45
CA MET A 129 0.04 2.74 27.80
C MET A 129 0.82 3.53 28.86
N VAL A 130 1.74 2.87 29.55
CA VAL A 130 2.64 3.52 30.52
C VAL A 130 3.69 4.32 29.75
N PHE A 131 3.56 5.65 29.74
CA PHE A 131 4.63 6.55 29.34
C PHE A 131 5.58 6.77 30.52
N SER A 132 6.79 6.22 30.46
CA SER A 132 7.86 6.63 31.38
C SER A 132 8.47 7.94 30.89
N HIS A 133 8.60 8.90 31.81
CA HIS A 133 9.22 10.22 31.60
C HIS A 133 10.72 10.11 31.34
#